data_AF-A0A3Q8S6H4-F1
#
_entry.id   AF-A0A3Q8S6H4-F1
#
_cell.length_a   1.000
_cell.length_b   1.000
_cell.length_c   1.000
_cell.angle_alpha   90.00
_cell.angle_beta   90.00
_cell.angle_gamma   90.00
#
_symmetry.space_group_name_H-M   'P 1'
#
loop_
_entity.id
_entity.type
_entity.pdbx_description
1 polymer ?
#
loop_
_entity_poly.entity_id
_entity_poly.type
_entity_poly.pdbx_seq_one_letter_code
_entity_poly.pdbx_strand_id
1 'polypeptide(L)'
;MLDTTKDGILDSIMLNHSLLDEKSKKIIINEWEKISHKQVPSILNQLHDKDWLNYNRIVLQQFGLEDVLPELVSTFESAVRLRAQVSKITTKWVTKEGVDNE
;
A
#
# COMPACT_ATOMS: atom_id res chain seq x y z
N MET A 1 -3.25 -11.47 7.97
CA MET A 1 -2.53 -10.27 8.45
C MET A 1 -1.34 -10.07 7.51
N LEU A 2 -1.06 -8.84 7.05
CA LEU A 2 0.15 -8.58 6.26
C LEU A 2 1.35 -8.72 7.19
N ASP A 3 2.09 -9.80 7.02
CA ASP A 3 3.31 -10.08 7.77
C ASP A 3 4.48 -9.36 7.09
N THR A 4 5.06 -8.39 7.79
CA THR A 4 6.20 -7.60 7.29
C THR A 4 7.53 -8.15 7.79
N THR A 5 7.55 -9.33 8.41
CA THR A 5 8.79 -10.06 8.69
C THR A 5 9.45 -10.51 7.38
N LYS A 6 10.72 -10.89 7.47
CA LYS A 6 11.46 -11.42 6.32
C LYS A 6 10.69 -12.57 5.64
N ASP A 7 10.11 -13.46 6.44
CA ASP A 7 9.38 -14.63 5.94
C ASP A 7 8.05 -14.20 5.29
N GLY A 8 7.31 -13.28 5.91
CA GLY A 8 6.09 -12.71 5.34
C GLY A 8 6.31 -11.95 4.01
N ILE A 9 7.47 -11.31 3.83
CA ILE A 9 7.84 -10.64 2.56
C ILE A 9 8.19 -11.69 1.49
N LEU A 10 8.87 -12.78 1.84
CA LEU A 10 9.21 -13.83 0.89
C LEU A 10 7.97 -14.59 0.39
N ASP A 11 6.94 -14.69 1.21
CA ASP A 11 5.64 -15.28 0.84
C ASP A 11 4.73 -14.31 0.05
N SER A 12 5.19 -13.09 -0.23
CA SER A 12 4.37 -12.10 -0.94
C SER A 12 4.26 -12.40 -2.44
N ILE A 13 3.04 -12.24 -2.97
CA ILE A 13 2.79 -12.34 -4.42
C ILE A 13 3.30 -11.05 -5.07
N MET A 14 4.27 -11.20 -5.99
CA MET A 14 4.83 -10.08 -6.76
C MET A 14 4.44 -10.15 -8.23
N LEU A 15 4.34 -8.97 -8.87
CA LEU A 15 4.17 -8.88 -10.32
C LEU A 15 5.39 -9.48 -11.04
N ASN A 16 5.14 -10.39 -11.98
CA ASN A 16 6.21 -11.05 -12.71
C ASN A 16 6.83 -10.12 -13.77
N HIS A 17 7.93 -9.47 -13.43
CA HIS A 17 8.64 -8.53 -14.31
C HIS A 17 9.13 -9.14 -15.64
N SER A 18 9.18 -10.46 -15.76
CA SER A 18 9.58 -11.15 -17.00
C SER A 18 8.50 -11.06 -18.08
N LEU A 19 7.26 -10.70 -17.70
CA LEU A 19 6.16 -10.47 -18.63
C LEU A 19 6.24 -9.10 -19.33
N LEU A 20 7.10 -8.20 -18.85
CA LEU A 20 7.28 -6.87 -19.42
C LEU A 20 8.38 -6.87 -20.48
N ASP A 21 8.09 -6.24 -21.61
CA ASP A 21 9.11 -5.88 -22.59
C ASP A 21 9.99 -4.72 -22.10
N GLU A 22 11.12 -4.48 -22.76
CA GLU A 22 12.05 -3.40 -22.38
C GLU A 22 11.40 -2.02 -22.41
N LYS A 23 10.45 -1.81 -23.33
CA LYS A 23 9.73 -0.54 -23.47
C LYS A 23 8.87 -0.28 -22.23
N SER A 24 8.08 -1.26 -21.80
CA SER A 24 7.23 -1.17 -20.62
C SER A 24 8.04 -0.93 -19.35
N LYS A 25 9.18 -1.63 -19.23
CA LYS A 25 10.13 -1.40 -18.12
C LYS A 25 10.63 0.04 -18.08
N LYS A 26 11.04 0.60 -19.22
CA LYS A 26 11.47 1.99 -19.32
C LYS A 26 10.37 2.98 -18.95
N ILE A 27 9.13 2.71 -19.37
CA ILE A 27 7.98 3.54 -19.00
C ILE A 27 7.81 3.57 -17.47
N ILE A 28 7.80 2.40 -16.83
CA ILE A 28 7.63 2.30 -15.37
C ILE A 28 8.78 3.02 -14.63
N ILE A 29 10.03 2.83 -15.07
CA ILE A 29 11.20 3.47 -14.44
C ILE A 29 11.13 4.99 -14.58
N ASN A 30 10.80 5.50 -15.77
CA ASN A 30 10.69 6.95 -15.99
C ASN A 30 9.57 7.59 -15.14
N GLU A 31 8.44 6.91 -14.97
CA GLU A 31 7.38 7.40 -14.09
C GLU A 31 7.79 7.32 -12.61
N TRP A 32 8.52 6.27 -12.21
CA TRP A 32 9.07 6.15 -10.87
C TRP A 32 10.03 7.31 -10.53
N GLU A 33 10.91 7.70 -11.46
CA GLU A 33 11.81 8.83 -11.27
C GLU A 33 11.06 10.14 -10.98
N LYS A 34 9.90 10.36 -11.60
CA LYS A 34 9.09 11.57 -11.36
C LYS A 34 8.51 11.62 -9.96
N ILE A 35 8.09 10.48 -9.41
CA ILE A 35 7.39 10.41 -8.12
C ILE A 35 8.31 10.14 -6.94
N SER A 36 9.46 9.48 -7.16
CA SER A 36 10.39 9.06 -6.11
C SER A 36 11.02 10.23 -5.34
N HIS A 37 11.05 11.41 -5.94
CA HIS A 37 11.53 12.65 -5.30
C HIS A 37 10.48 13.33 -4.42
N LYS A 38 9.21 12.88 -4.48
CA LYS A 38 8.15 13.45 -3.64
C LYS A 38 8.26 12.92 -2.22
N GLN A 39 7.92 13.78 -1.27
CA GLN A 39 7.77 13.35 0.12
C GLN A 39 6.71 12.26 0.19
N VAL A 40 7.07 11.12 0.77
CA VAL A 40 6.14 9.99 0.95
C VAL A 40 5.10 10.40 1.99
N PRO A 41 3.82 10.56 1.61
CA PRO A 41 2.78 10.96 2.54
C PRO A 41 2.37 9.77 3.43
N SER A 42 1.47 10.00 4.38
CA SER A 42 0.88 8.90 5.15
C SER A 42 0.16 7.92 4.23
N ILE A 43 0.05 6.65 4.64
CA ILE A 43 -0.53 5.58 3.80
C ILE A 43 -1.92 5.96 3.25
N LEU A 44 -2.81 6.49 4.09
CA LEU A 44 -4.14 6.92 3.66
C LEU A 44 -4.09 8.07 2.65
N ASN A 45 -3.17 9.02 2.85
CA ASN A 45 -3.02 10.13 1.92
C ASN A 45 -2.40 9.65 0.58
N GLN A 46 -1.48 8.69 0.62
CA GLN A 46 -0.86 8.11 -0.57
C GLN A 46 -1.89 7.38 -1.44
N LEU A 47 -2.84 6.67 -0.83
CA LEU A 47 -3.91 5.94 -1.53
C LEU A 47 -4.84 6.86 -2.34
N HIS A 48 -4.90 8.15 -2.01
CA HIS A 48 -5.72 9.15 -2.72
C HIS A 48 -4.89 10.20 -3.46
N ASP A 49 -3.55 10.11 -3.38
CA ASP A 49 -2.68 11.03 -4.09
C ASP A 49 -2.70 10.74 -5.59
N LYS A 50 -2.91 11.80 -6.37
CA LYS A 50 -3.11 11.67 -7.82
C LYS A 50 -1.89 11.12 -8.53
N ASP A 51 -0.69 11.50 -8.10
CA ASP A 51 0.55 11.08 -8.75
C ASP A 51 0.86 9.62 -8.44
N TRP A 52 0.68 9.22 -7.18
CA TRP A 52 0.80 7.82 -6.77
C TRP A 52 -0.25 6.93 -7.45
N LEU A 53 -1.51 7.37 -7.52
CA LEU A 53 -2.55 6.65 -8.25
C LEU A 53 -2.25 6.54 -9.74
N ASN A 54 -1.74 7.60 -10.35
CA ASN A 54 -1.36 7.59 -11.76
C ASN A 54 -0.20 6.63 -12.03
N TYR A 55 0.82 6.63 -11.18
CA TYR A 55 1.91 5.68 -11.28
C TYR A 55 1.42 4.24 -11.16
N ASN A 56 0.62 3.93 -10.13
CA ASN A 56 0.06 2.59 -9.93
C ASN A 56 -0.81 2.14 -11.12
N ARG A 57 -1.60 3.05 -11.70
CA ARG A 57 -2.35 2.80 -12.93
C ARG A 57 -1.42 2.42 -14.08
N ILE A 58 -0.36 3.20 -14.32
CA ILE A 58 0.60 2.94 -15.41
C ILE A 58 1.26 1.58 -15.24
N VAL A 59 1.71 1.25 -14.02
CA VAL A 59 2.28 -0.07 -13.71
C VAL A 59 1.29 -1.17 -14.05
N LEU A 60 0.09 -1.13 -13.49
CA LEU A 60 -0.93 -2.16 -13.72
C LEU A 60 -1.36 -2.25 -15.18
N GLN A 61 -1.42 -1.12 -15.88
CA GLN A 61 -1.72 -1.07 -17.31
C GLN A 61 -0.67 -1.81 -18.14
N GLN A 62 0.64 -1.69 -17.80
CA GLN A 62 1.68 -2.48 -18.48
C GLN A 62 1.51 -3.99 -18.28
N PHE A 63 0.82 -4.41 -17.21
CA PHE A 63 0.48 -5.80 -16.94
C PHE A 63 -0.93 -6.20 -17.42
N GLY A 64 -1.70 -5.30 -18.02
CA GLY A 64 -3.09 -5.56 -18.41
C GLY A 64 -4.05 -5.72 -17.23
N LEU A 65 -3.73 -5.13 -16.07
CA LEU A 65 -4.46 -5.26 -14.81
C LEU A 65 -5.06 -3.92 -14.33
N GLU A 66 -5.27 -2.94 -15.21
CA GLU A 66 -5.70 -1.59 -14.81
C GLU A 66 -7.02 -1.59 -14.01
N ASP A 67 -7.94 -2.48 -14.36
CA ASP A 67 -9.29 -2.55 -13.79
C ASP A 67 -9.31 -2.92 -12.30
N VAL A 68 -8.22 -3.51 -11.77
CA VAL A 68 -8.15 -3.92 -10.35
C VAL A 68 -7.80 -2.77 -9.42
N LEU A 69 -7.30 -1.64 -9.95
CA LEU A 69 -6.81 -0.53 -9.14
C LEU A 69 -7.86 0.04 -8.16
N PRO A 70 -9.12 0.28 -8.56
CA PRO A 70 -10.13 0.82 -7.64
C PRO A 70 -10.42 -0.12 -6.47
N GLU A 71 -10.52 -1.43 -6.73
CA GLU A 71 -10.75 -2.45 -5.70
C GLU A 71 -9.55 -2.57 -4.75
N LEU A 72 -8.33 -2.51 -5.32
CA LEU A 72 -7.10 -2.57 -4.56
C LEU A 72 -6.98 -1.40 -3.56
N VAL A 73 -7.27 -0.18 -4.03
CA VAL A 73 -7.28 1.04 -3.18
C VAL A 73 -8.30 0.91 -2.05
N SER A 74 -9.54 0.50 -2.37
CA SER A 74 -10.61 0.30 -1.38
C SER A 74 -10.24 -0.75 -0.33
N THR A 75 -9.64 -1.87 -0.77
CA THR A 75 -9.20 -2.97 0.10
C THR A 75 -8.10 -2.50 1.04
N PHE A 76 -7.09 -1.79 0.53
CA PHE A 76 -6.02 -1.25 1.36
C PHE A 76 -6.53 -0.20 2.35
N GLU A 77 -7.42 0.70 1.92
CA GLU A 77 -8.01 1.71 2.78
C GLU A 77 -8.77 1.05 3.95
N SER A 78 -9.57 0.03 3.66
CA SER A 78 -10.32 -0.75 4.65
C SER A 78 -9.38 -1.44 5.65
N ALA A 79 -8.31 -2.08 5.16
CA ALA A 79 -7.32 -2.75 6.00
C ALA A 79 -6.57 -1.77 6.91
N VAL A 80 -6.17 -0.62 6.39
CA VAL A 80 -5.47 0.43 7.16
C VAL A 80 -6.38 1.02 8.23
N ARG A 81 -7.65 1.31 7.89
CA ARG A 81 -8.64 1.81 8.86
C ARG A 81 -8.91 0.80 9.97
N LEU A 82 -9.04 -0.48 9.64
CA LEU A 82 -9.25 -1.54 10.63
C LEU A 82 -8.07 -1.61 11.61
N ARG A 83 -6.83 -1.57 11.12
CA ARG A 83 -5.63 -1.54 11.99
C ARG A 83 -5.59 -0.30 12.89
N ALA A 84 -5.95 0.87 12.36
CA ALA A 84 -6.00 2.09 13.14
C ALA A 84 -7.08 2.04 14.24
N GLN A 85 -8.23 1.41 13.98
CA GLN A 85 -9.30 1.21 14.95
C GLN A 85 -8.90 0.23 16.06
N VAL A 86 -8.31 -0.92 15.70
CA VAL A 86 -7.81 -1.90 16.68
C VAL A 86 -6.78 -1.26 17.60
N SER A 87 -5.86 -0.48 17.06
CA SER A 87 -4.84 0.24 17.85
C SER A 87 -5.47 1.19 18.89
N LYS A 88 -6.52 1.93 18.52
CA LYS A 88 -7.27 2.81 19.44
C LYS A 88 -8.02 2.04 20.52
N ILE A 89 -8.58 0.89 20.18
CA ILE A 89 -9.28 0.01 21.12
C ILE A 89 -8.26 -0.52 22.14
N THR A 90 -7.12 -1.06 21.70
CA THR A 90 -6.07 -1.57 22.59
C THR A 90 -5.55 -0.50 23.55
N THR A 91 -5.30 0.73 23.09
CA THR A 91 -4.90 1.82 23.99
C THR A 91 -5.98 2.12 25.04
N LYS A 92 -7.26 2.11 24.65
CA LYS A 92 -8.38 2.39 25.56
C LYS A 92 -8.53 1.32 26.66
N TRP A 93 -8.32 0.04 26.33
CA TRP A 93 -8.35 -1.05 27.33
C TRP A 93 -7.18 -0.97 28.30
N VAL A 94 -5.96 -0.74 27.80
CA VAL A 94 -4.76 -0.59 28.65
C VAL A 94 -4.90 0.58 29.63
N THR A 95 -5.48 1.70 29.20
CA THR A 95 -5.76 2.83 30.11
C THR A 95 -6.90 2.59 31.09
N LYS A 96 -7.80 1.64 30.82
CA LYS A 96 -8.91 1.32 31.73
C LYS A 96 -8.48 0.34 32.82
N GLU A 97 -7.72 -0.69 32.45
CA GLU A 97 -7.19 -1.69 33.40
C GLU A 97 -6.08 -1.14 34.32
N GLY A 98 -5.48 0.00 33.96
CA GLY A 98 -4.51 0.72 34.81
C GLY A 98 -5.12 1.75 35.78
N VAL A 99 -6.43 1.99 35.76
CA VAL A 99 -7.12 2.97 36.63
C VAL A 99 -8.01 2.29 37.68
N ASP A 100 -8.30 1.00 37.53
CA ASP A 100 -9.15 0.24 38.45
C ASP A 100 -8.35 -0.56 39.53
N ASN A 101 -7.06 -0.27 39.70
CA ASN A 101 -6.18 -0.87 40.73
C ASN A 101 -5.41 0.19 41.54
N GLU A 102 -6.12 1.19 42.09
CA GLU A 102 -5.60 2.06 43.15
C GLU A 102 -6.60 2.21 44.30
#